data_AF-A0A5P9HQM6-F1
#
_entry.id   AF-A0A5P9HQM6-F1
#
_cell.length_a   1.000
_cell.length_b   1.000
_cell.length_c   1.000
_cell.angle_alpha   90.00
_cell.angle_beta   90.00
_cell.angle_gamma   90.00
#
_symmetry.space_group_name_H-M   'P 1'
#
loop_
_entity.id
_entity.type
_entity.pdbx_description
1 polymer ?
#
loop_
_entity_poly.entity_id
_entity_poly.type
_entity_poly.pdbx_seq_one_letter_code
_entity_poly.pdbx_strand_id
1 'polypeptide(L)' 'MRAGVTKMEERRARQILSSKAITEVTFQGTKVWIDSISEDGATATVHLRGPGEERTQVSIADLEELE' A
#
# COMPACT_ATOMS: atom_id res chain seq x y z
N MET A 1 15.78 -17.00 4.44
CA MET A 1 15.55 -15.58 4.06
C MET A 1 14.25 -15.16 4.73
N ARG A 2 14.28 -14.20 5.66
CA ARG A 2 13.06 -13.54 6.13
C ARG A 2 12.83 -12.37 5.18
N ALA A 3 11.72 -12.33 4.47
CA ALA A 3 11.30 -11.13 3.75
C ALA A 3 11.25 -9.99 4.78
N GLY A 4 11.86 -8.85 4.46
CA GLY A 4 11.80 -7.68 5.32
C GLY A 4 10.38 -7.11 5.23
N VAL A 5 9.72 -6.88 6.36
CA VAL A 5 8.46 -6.14 6.38
C VAL A 5 8.72 -4.81 7.03
N THR A 6 8.47 -3.73 6.29
CA THR A 6 8.67 -2.36 6.78
C THR A 6 7.33 -1.63 6.79
N LYS A 7 7.00 -1.00 7.93
CA LYS A 7 5.82 -0.14 8.04
C LYS A 7 5.95 1.05 7.10
N MET A 8 4.86 1.38 6.43
CA MET A 8 4.84 2.44 5.43
C MET A 8 4.58 3.82 6.05
N GLU A 9 5.10 4.85 5.40
CA GLU A 9 4.85 6.26 5.69
C GLU A 9 4.35 6.98 4.43
N GLU A 10 3.68 8.13 4.60
CA GLU A 10 3.05 8.90 3.52
C GLU A 10 4.00 9.15 2.34
N ARG A 11 5.23 9.62 2.63
CA ARG A 11 6.23 9.92 1.59
C ARG A 11 6.54 8.69 0.73
N ARG A 12 6.65 7.51 1.34
CA ARG A 12 6.93 6.24 0.64
C ARG A 12 5.71 5.79 -0.16
N ALA A 13 4.51 5.89 0.42
CA ALA A 13 3.27 5.59 -0.28
C ALA A 13 3.11 6.42 -1.57
N ARG A 14 3.37 7.74 -1.49
CA ARG A 14 3.33 8.64 -2.67
C ARG A 14 4.37 8.27 -3.72
N GLN A 15 5.56 7.85 -3.30
CA GLN A 15 6.62 7.41 -4.20
C GLN A 15 6.21 6.14 -4.96
N ILE A 16 5.58 5.18 -4.28
CA ILE A 16 5.07 3.94 -4.90
C ILE A 16 3.96 4.28 -5.89
N LEU A 17 3.00 5.11 -5.49
CA LEU A 17 1.89 5.56 -6.36
C LEU A 17 2.38 6.27 -7.63
N SER A 18 3.46 7.05 -7.52
CA SER A 18 4.04 7.79 -8.65
C SER A 18 4.99 6.95 -9.52
N SER A 19 5.41 5.78 -9.03
CA SER A 19 6.39 4.92 -9.69
C SER A 19 5.69 3.87 -10.55
N LYS A 20 6.33 3.50 -11.66
CA LYS A 20 5.92 2.31 -12.44
C LYS A 20 6.52 1.01 -11.89
N ALA A 21 7.31 1.08 -10.82
CA ALA A 21 7.92 -0.09 -10.22
C ALA A 21 6.87 -0.96 -9.52
N ILE A 22 6.94 -2.27 -9.75
CA ILE A 22 6.13 -3.24 -9.02
C ILE A 22 6.71 -3.36 -7.61
N THR A 23 6.12 -2.63 -6.67
CA THR A 23 6.44 -2.73 -5.24
C THR A 23 5.37 -3.59 -4.55
N GLU A 24 5.79 -4.53 -3.71
CA GLU A 24 4.85 -5.39 -2.99
C GLU A 24 4.39 -4.70 -1.71
N VAL A 25 3.11 -4.31 -1.67
CA VAL A 25 2.46 -3.71 -0.50
C VAL A 25 1.42 -4.68 0.05
N THR A 26 1.32 -4.76 1.36
CA THR A 26 0.34 -5.57 2.07
C THR A 26 -0.44 -4.76 3.10
N PHE A 27 -1.67 -5.19 3.34
CA PHE A 27 -2.51 -4.75 4.44
C PHE A 27 -3.01 -6.00 5.17
N GLN A 28 -2.72 -6.13 6.47
CA GLN A 28 -3.07 -7.31 7.27
C GLN A 28 -2.64 -8.64 6.60
N GLY A 29 -1.45 -8.66 5.99
CA GLY A 29 -0.91 -9.83 5.30
C GLY A 29 -1.49 -10.11 3.89
N THR A 30 -2.44 -9.31 3.42
CA THR A 30 -3.02 -9.43 2.08
C THR A 30 -2.36 -8.47 1.10
N LYS A 31 -1.98 -8.94 -0.10
CA LYS A 31 -1.35 -8.11 -1.13
C LYS A 31 -2.35 -7.13 -1.74
N VAL A 32 -1.97 -5.85 -1.76
CA VAL A 32 -2.82 -4.75 -2.24
C VAL A 32 -2.04 -3.81 -3.15
N TRP A 33 -2.77 -3.07 -3.97
CA TRP A 33 -2.27 -1.93 -4.71
C TRP A 33 -2.76 -0.63 -4.07
N ILE A 34 -1.95 0.42 -4.12
CA ILE A 34 -2.33 1.77 -3.70
C ILE A 34 -2.94 2.48 -4.91
N ASP A 35 -4.22 2.83 -4.86
CA ASP A 35 -4.92 3.56 -5.92
C ASP A 35 -4.83 5.08 -5.73
N SER A 36 -4.96 5.53 -4.48
CA SER A 36 -4.90 6.95 -4.15
C SER A 36 -4.52 7.16 -2.69
N ILE A 37 -4.07 8.38 -2.38
CA ILE A 37 -3.74 8.83 -1.02
C ILE A 37 -4.63 10.04 -0.73
N SER A 38 -5.19 10.11 0.48
CA SER A 38 -5.99 11.25 0.91
C SER A 38 -5.19 12.55 0.93
N GLU A 39 -5.86 13.69 0.80
CA GLU A 39 -5.19 14.99 0.76
C GLU A 39 -4.37 15.28 2.02
N ASP A 40 -4.85 14.83 3.18
CA ASP A 40 -4.16 14.92 4.47
C ASP A 40 -2.98 13.94 4.64
N GLY A 41 -2.80 13.00 3.70
CA GLY A 41 -1.74 12.00 3.74
C GLY A 41 -1.89 10.91 4.81
N ALA A 42 -3.01 10.86 5.54
CA ALA A 42 -3.18 9.91 6.64
C ALA A 42 -3.67 8.53 6.17
N THR A 43 -4.40 8.49 5.05
CA THR A 43 -5.06 7.28 4.54
C THR A 43 -4.78 7.04 3.07
N ALA A 44 -4.91 5.80 2.65
CA ALA A 44 -4.83 5.39 1.26
C ALA A 44 -6.07 4.58 0.87
N THR A 45 -6.53 4.77 -0.36
CA THR A 45 -7.46 3.82 -0.99
C THR A 45 -6.63 2.71 -1.60
N VAL A 46 -6.90 1.48 -1.20
CA VAL A 46 -6.22 0.29 -1.69
C VAL A 46 -7.21 -0.66 -2.36
N HIS A 47 -6.74 -1.46 -3.31
CA HIS A 47 -7.51 -2.56 -3.87
C HIS A 47 -6.74 -3.88 -3.78
N LEU A 48 -7.49 -4.98 -3.66
CA LEU A 48 -6.94 -6.33 -3.57
C LEU A 48 -6.23 -6.73 -4.87
N ARG A 49 -5.04 -7.33 -4.75
CA ARG A 49 -4.32 -7.89 -5.89
C ARG A 49 -4.92 -9.25 -6.27
N GLY A 50 -5.99 -9.24 -7.06
CA GLY A 50 -6.73 -10.44 -7.49
C GLY A 50 -8.01 -10.11 -8.26
N PRO A 51 -8.85 -11.12 -8.59
CA PRO A 51 -10.16 -10.88 -9.19
C PRO A 51 -11.09 -10.21 -8.18
N GLY A 52 -11.51 -8.99 -8.49
CA GLY A 52 -12.40 -8.18 -7.64
C GLY A 52 -11.95 -6.72 -7.62
N GLU A 53 -12.89 -5.79 -7.79
CA GLU A 53 -12.62 -4.34 -7.73
C GLU A 53 -12.90 -3.75 -6.33
N GLU A 54 -12.78 -4.58 -5.29
CA GLU A 54 -13.03 -4.14 -3.92
C GLU A 54 -11.93 -3.17 -3.49
N ARG A 55 -12.38 -1.94 -3.23
CA ARG A 55 -11.54 -0.84 -2.73
C ARG A 55 -11.87 -0.59 -1.28
N THR A 56 -10.84 -0.31 -0.50
CA THR A 56 -10.99 0.01 0.92
C THR A 56 -10.05 1.14 1.28
N GLN A 57 -10.52 2.04 2.14
CA GLN A 57 -9.70 3.10 2.71
C GLN A 57 -9.07 2.60 4.01
N VAL A 58 -7.74 2.68 4.10
CA VAL A 58 -6.96 2.19 5.24
C VAL A 58 -5.95 3.25 5.68
N SER A 59 -5.47 3.17 6.92
CA SER A 59 -4.38 4.04 7.36
C SER A 59 -3.10 3.67 6.61
N ILE A 60 -2.31 4.68 6.19
CA ILE A 60 -1.00 4.41 5.60
C ILE A 60 -0.08 3.70 6.61
N ALA A 61 -0.22 4.00 7.90
CA ALA A 61 0.56 3.36 8.96
C ALA A 61 0.26 1.86 9.13
N ASP A 62 -0.88 1.39 8.61
CA ASP A 62 -1.23 -0.04 8.61
C ASP A 62 -0.71 -0.78 7.37
N LEU A 63 -0.20 -0.06 6.36
CA LEU A 63 0.41 -0.65 5.19
C LEU A 63 1.85 -1.08 5.46
N GLU A 64 2.22 -2.15 4.78
CA GLU A 64 3.50 -2.81 4.92
C GLU A 64 4.13 -3.05 3.56
N GLU A 65 5.36 -2.60 3.38
CA GLU A 65 6.18 -2.92 2.22
C GLU A 65 6.96 -4.21 2.46
N LEU A 66 6.94 -5.10 1.48
CA LEU A 66 7.75 -6.32 1.45
C LEU A 66 9.05 -6.05 0.66
N GLU A 67 10.19 -6.23 1.34
CA GLU A 67 11.55 -6.21 0.76
C GLU A 67 12.08 -7.62 0.43
#